data_AF-A0A3M5U8N2-F1
#
_entry.id   AF-A0A3M5U8N2-F1
#
_cell.length_a   1.000
_cell.length_b   1.000
_cell.length_c   1.000
_cell.angle_alpha   90.00
_cell.angle_beta   90.00
_cell.angle_gamma   90.00
#
_symmetry.space_group_name_H-M   'P 1'
#
loop_
_entity.id
_entity.type
_entity.pdbx_description
1 polymer ?
#
loop_
_entity_poly.entity_id
_entity_poly.type
_entity_poly.pdbx_seq_one_letter_code
_entity_poly.pdbx_strand_id
1 'polypeptide(L)'
;MQLPDDDAGLRMVDTLRVGCWVEIQEDEEHKLRCKLTAIVEPTGRYVFVNRTGMKVLEKTRIGLAVEFRRGAVRVLDDALLFDRALESVISNLRKLKGA
;
A
#
# COMPACT_ATOMS: atom_id res chain seq x y z
N MET A 1 0.71 21.73 8.88
CA MET A 1 -0.55 21.44 8.18
C MET A 1 -1.24 20.32 8.94
N GLN A 2 -2.36 20.60 9.62
CA GLN A 2 -3.11 19.63 10.41
C GLN A 2 -4.33 19.20 9.59
N LEU A 3 -4.50 17.90 9.38
CA LEU A 3 -5.68 17.34 8.74
C LEU A 3 -6.73 17.02 9.83
N PRO A 4 -8.03 17.16 9.55
CA PRO A 4 -9.07 16.69 10.47
C PRO A 4 -8.90 15.19 10.75
N ASP A 5 -9.18 14.72 11.96
CA ASP A 5 -8.98 13.29 12.32
C ASP A 5 -9.81 12.32 11.46
N ASP A 6 -10.94 12.79 10.92
CA ASP A 6 -11.80 12.05 9.99
C ASP A 6 -11.40 12.16 8.50
N ASP A 7 -10.24 12.76 8.20
CA ASP A 7 -9.76 12.90 6.83
C ASP A 7 -9.59 11.52 6.18
N ALA A 8 -10.21 11.35 4.99
CA ALA A 8 -10.18 10.10 4.25
C ALA A 8 -8.76 9.64 3.89
N GLY A 9 -7.82 10.59 3.72
CA GLY A 9 -6.42 10.29 3.50
C GLY A 9 -5.76 9.69 4.74
N LEU A 10 -6.07 10.20 5.94
CA LEU A 10 -5.57 9.61 7.19
C LEU A 10 -6.10 8.19 7.38
N ARG A 11 -7.40 7.97 7.16
CA ARG A 11 -8.01 6.63 7.24
C ARG A 11 -7.36 5.65 6.25
N MET A 12 -7.07 6.09 5.02
CA MET A 12 -6.37 5.27 4.03
C MET A 12 -4.96 4.91 4.51
N VAL A 13 -4.20 5.87 5.03
CA VAL A 13 -2.85 5.61 5.58
C VAL A 13 -2.90 4.60 6.72
N ASP A 14 -3.90 4.67 7.59
CA ASP A 14 -4.07 3.74 8.70
C ASP A 14 -4.44 2.31 8.25
N THR A 15 -4.89 2.12 7.01
CA THR A 15 -5.09 0.77 6.44
C THR A 15 -3.79 0.12 5.97
N LEU A 16 -2.72 0.89 5.78
CA LEU A 16 -1.43 0.37 5.31
C LEU A 16 -0.78 -0.53 6.35
N ARG A 17 -0.26 -1.66 5.89
CA ARG A 17 0.46 -2.62 6.74
C ARG A 17 1.88 -2.81 6.23
N VAL A 18 2.79 -3.13 7.15
CA VAL A 18 4.12 -3.61 6.77
C VAL A 18 3.94 -4.80 5.82
N GLY A 19 4.59 -4.74 4.66
CA GLY A 19 4.38 -5.69 3.58
C GLY A 19 3.70 -5.10 2.36
N CYS A 20 2.87 -4.07 2.51
CA CYS A 20 2.12 -3.48 1.41
C CYS A 20 3.04 -2.81 0.38
N TRP A 21 2.75 -3.06 -0.89
CA TRP A 21 3.36 -2.35 -2.00
C TRP A 21 2.58 -1.08 -2.33
N VAL A 22 3.30 -0.02 -2.63
CA VAL A 22 2.72 1.26 -3.06
C VAL A 22 3.45 1.76 -4.31
N GLU A 23 2.70 2.44 -5.17
CA GLU A 23 3.21 3.25 -6.26
C GLU A 23 3.08 4.72 -5.87
N ILE A 24 4.18 5.45 -5.95
CA ILE A 24 4.26 6.87 -5.63
C ILE A 24 4.68 7.60 -6.89
N GLN A 25 3.92 8.61 -7.27
CA GLN A 25 4.24 9.49 -8.37
C GLN A 25 5.22 10.55 -7.89
N GLU A 26 6.44 10.52 -8.41
CA GLU A 26 7.47 11.54 -8.12
C GLU A 26 7.30 12.74 -9.06
N ASP A 27 7.07 12.48 -10.35
CA ASP A 27 6.82 13.46 -11.40
C ASP A 27 5.76 12.96 -12.41
N GLU A 28 5.43 13.73 -13.46
CA GLU A 28 4.45 13.31 -14.49
C GLU A 28 4.84 12.00 -15.19
N GLU A 29 6.13 11.74 -15.37
CA GLU A 29 6.65 10.55 -16.07
C GLU A 29 7.24 9.48 -15.13
N HIS A 30 7.54 9.82 -13.88
CA HIS A 30 8.28 8.94 -12.97
C HIS A 30 7.43 8.42 -11.82
N LYS A 31 7.36 7.08 -11.74
CA LYS A 31 6.64 6.34 -10.70
C LYS A 31 7.60 5.45 -9.91
N LEU A 32 7.65 5.67 -8.60
CA LEU A 32 8.40 4.87 -7.66
C LEU A 32 7.51 3.76 -7.08
N ARG A 33 7.89 2.50 -7.31
CA ARG A 33 7.31 1.36 -6.60
C ARG A 33 8.17 0.98 -5.42
N CYS A 34 7.58 0.99 -4.23
CA CYS A 34 8.27 0.67 -3.00
C CYS A 34 7.37 -0.10 -2.05
N LYS A 35 7.99 -0.80 -1.11
CA LYS A 35 7.31 -1.64 -0.13
C LYS A 35 7.42 -1.01 1.25
N LEU A 36 6.30 -0.90 1.96
CA LEU A 36 6.29 -0.46 3.35
C LEU A 36 6.95 -1.55 4.21
N THR A 37 8.10 -1.26 4.82
CA THR A 37 8.86 -2.24 5.61
C THR A 37 8.78 -2.00 7.11
N ALA A 38 8.45 -0.78 7.53
CA ALA A 38 8.32 -0.43 8.95
C ALA A 38 7.38 0.76 9.14
N ILE A 39 6.67 0.73 10.26
CA ILE A 39 5.94 1.87 10.82
C ILE A 39 6.58 2.14 12.19
N VAL A 40 7.21 3.31 12.32
CA VAL A 40 8.04 3.66 13.49
C VAL A 40 7.23 4.52 14.46
N GLU A 41 6.83 3.90 15.56
CA GLU A 41 6.16 4.56 16.68
C GLU A 41 7.17 5.04 17.75
N PRO A 42 6.85 6.10 18.52
CA PRO A 42 5.64 6.93 18.46
C PRO A 42 5.70 8.00 17.35
N THR A 43 6.80 8.08 16.58
CA THR A 43 6.98 9.16 15.59
C THR A 43 6.00 9.12 14.41
N GLY A 44 5.26 8.02 14.22
CA GLY A 44 4.27 7.86 13.15
C GLY A 44 4.89 7.91 11.75
N ARG A 45 6.11 7.38 11.60
CA ARG A 45 6.87 7.41 10.34
C ARG A 45 6.79 6.09 9.60
N TYR A 46 6.52 6.17 8.31
CA TYR A 46 6.36 5.04 7.40
C TYR A 46 7.63 4.94 6.55
N VAL A 47 8.30 3.80 6.63
CA VAL A 47 9.58 3.56 5.95
C VAL A 47 9.37 2.63 4.77
N PHE A 48 9.75 3.08 3.58
CA PHE A 48 9.61 2.32 2.35
C PHE A 48 10.96 1.93 1.77
N VAL A 49 11.02 0.72 1.25
CA VAL A 49 12.20 0.14 0.62
C VAL A 49 11.94 -0.21 -0.85
N ASN A 50 13.00 -0.22 -1.65
CA ASN A 50 12.94 -0.76 -3.01
C ASN A 50 12.98 -2.30 -3.02
N ARG A 51 13.04 -2.88 -4.22
CA ARG A 51 13.16 -4.33 -4.44
C ARG A 51 14.41 -4.98 -3.81
N THR A 52 15.46 -4.20 -3.52
CA THR A 52 16.69 -4.70 -2.89
C THR A 52 16.70 -4.51 -1.38
N GLY A 53 15.60 -4.01 -0.80
CA GLY A 53 15.50 -3.74 0.64
C GLY A 53 16.17 -2.44 1.10
N MET A 54 16.68 -1.60 0.18
CA MET A 54 17.24 -0.30 0.55
C MET A 54 16.14 0.70 0.82
N LYS A 55 16.24 1.46 1.91
CA LYS A 55 15.32 2.57 2.21
C LYS A 55 15.39 3.60 1.08
N VAL A 56 14.27 3.81 0.42
CA VAL A 56 14.13 4.82 -0.63
C VAL A 56 13.31 6.01 -0.19
N LEU A 57 12.45 5.84 0.81
CA LEU A 57 11.53 6.89 1.22
C LEU A 57 11.13 6.73 2.69
N GLU A 58 10.88 7.87 3.33
CA GLU A 58 10.34 7.95 4.68
C GLU A 58 9.32 9.10 4.72
N LYS A 59 8.09 8.81 5.16
CA LYS A 59 7.02 9.82 5.21
C LYS A 59 6.28 9.75 6.54
N THR A 60 5.76 10.89 6.99
CA THR A 60 4.88 10.94 8.15
C THR A 60 3.47 10.50 7.75
N ARG A 61 2.67 10.07 8.74
CA ARG A 61 1.24 9.77 8.57
C ARG A 61 0.51 10.89 7.80
N ILE A 62 0.72 12.14 8.20
CA ILE A 62 0.09 13.31 7.55
C ILE A 62 0.61 13.51 6.13
N GLY A 63 1.92 13.37 5.89
CA GLY A 63 2.50 13.53 4.55
C GLY A 63 1.93 12.54 3.55
N LEU A 64 1.83 11.26 3.95
CA LEU A 64 1.19 10.24 3.11
C LEU A 64 -0.29 10.55 2.86
N ALA A 65 -1.04 10.99 3.88
CA ALA A 65 -2.46 11.28 3.73
C ALA A 65 -2.73 12.41 2.71
N VAL A 66 -1.90 13.45 2.73
CA VAL A 66 -1.95 14.53 1.74
C VAL A 66 -1.69 13.99 0.32
N GLU A 67 -0.72 13.09 0.17
CA GLU A 67 -0.37 12.53 -1.14
C GLU A 67 -1.41 11.54 -1.67
N PHE A 68 -2.03 10.74 -0.79
CA PHE A 68 -3.20 9.92 -1.13
C PHE A 68 -4.35 10.80 -1.63
N ARG A 69 -4.65 11.90 -0.93
CA ARG A 69 -5.69 12.85 -1.36
C ARG A 69 -5.41 13.49 -2.72
N ARG A 70 -4.14 13.71 -3.04
CA ARG A 70 -3.70 14.22 -4.34
C ARG A 70 -3.69 13.17 -5.44
N GLY A 71 -3.93 11.90 -5.12
CA GLY A 71 -3.84 10.78 -6.06
C GLY A 71 -2.41 10.41 -6.45
N ALA A 72 -1.40 10.96 -5.75
CA ALA A 72 0.01 10.73 -6.00
C ALA A 72 0.52 9.42 -5.40
N VAL A 73 -0.23 8.80 -4.48
CA VAL A 73 0.09 7.48 -3.92
C VAL A 73 -1.05 6.52 -4.24
N ARG A 74 -0.70 5.33 -4.72
CA ARG A 74 -1.63 4.22 -4.97
C ARG A 74 -1.12 2.98 -4.27
N VAL A 75 -2.00 2.32 -3.52
CA VAL A 75 -1.70 1.00 -2.94
C VAL A 75 -1.79 -0.04 -4.06
N LEU A 76 -0.76 -0.89 -4.17
CA LEU A 76 -0.65 -1.94 -5.18
C LEU A 76 -0.98 -3.33 -4.61
N ASP A 77 -1.70 -3.42 -3.50
CA ASP A 77 -1.75 -4.63 -2.66
C ASP A 77 -2.13 -5.91 -3.44
N ASP A 78 -1.21 -6.90 -3.41
CA ASP A 78 -1.32 -8.21 -4.06
C ASP A 78 -2.10 -9.23 -3.22
N ALA A 79 -2.39 -8.95 -1.95
CA ALA A 79 -3.09 -9.88 -1.06
C ALA A 79 -4.50 -10.26 -1.59
N LEU A 80 -5.21 -9.31 -2.20
CA LEU A 80 -6.50 -9.56 -2.86
C LEU A 80 -6.36 -10.27 -4.22
N LEU A 81 -5.20 -10.17 -4.88
CA LEU A 81 -4.95 -10.87 -6.15
C LEU A 81 -4.61 -12.35 -5.92
N PHE A 82 -3.88 -12.67 -4.85
CA PHE A 82 -3.62 -14.05 -4.43
C PHE A 82 -4.88 -14.74 -3.92
N ASP A 83 -5.66 -14.13 -3.02
CA ASP A 83 -6.90 -14.74 -2.51
C ASP A 83 -7.92 -15.00 -3.62
N ARG A 84 -8.09 -14.07 -4.57
CA ARG A 84 -9.01 -14.26 -5.72
C ARG A 84 -8.52 -15.29 -6.73
N ALA A 85 -7.22 -15.33 -7.01
CA ALA A 85 -6.66 -16.35 -7.92
C ALA A 85 -6.76 -17.75 -7.30
N LEU A 86 -6.46 -17.86 -6.00
CA LEU A 86 -6.56 -19.10 -5.24
C LEU A 86 -8.03 -19.58 -5.13
N GLU A 87 -8.97 -18.69 -4.80
CA GLU A 87 -10.41 -19.00 -4.80
C GLU A 87 -10.89 -19.48 -6.17
N SER A 88 -10.46 -18.84 -7.26
CA SER A 88 -10.83 -19.22 -8.62
C SER A 88 -10.34 -20.62 -8.99
N VAL A 89 -9.11 -20.99 -8.60
CA VAL A 89 -8.55 -22.33 -8.80
C VAL A 89 -9.26 -23.38 -7.94
N ILE A 90 -9.53 -23.09 -6.66
CA ILE A 90 -10.25 -24.01 -5.76
C ILE A 90 -11.70 -24.24 -6.24
N SER A 91 -12.36 -23.19 -6.71
CA SER A 91 -13.71 -23.27 -7.31
C SER A 91 -13.71 -24.15 -8.56
N ASN A 92 -12.73 -24.00 -9.45
CA ASN A 92 -12.60 -24.83 -10.65
C ASN A 92 -12.29 -26.30 -10.33
N LEU A 93 -11.44 -26.57 -9.34
CA LEU A 93 -11.14 -27.94 -8.89
C LEU A 93 -12.35 -28.65 -8.27
N ARG A 94 -13.21 -27.92 -7.54
CA ARG A 94 -14.47 -28.48 -7.01
C ARG A 94 -15.47 -28.81 -8.10
N LYS A 95 -15.55 -27.99 -9.16
CA LYS A 95 -16.42 -28.27 -10.32
C LYS A 95 -15.97 -29.51 -11.12
N LEU A 96 -14.67 -29.77 -11.18
CA LEU A 96 -14.11 -30.93 -11.90
C LEU A 96 -14.28 -32.28 -11.16
N LYS A 97 -14.54 -32.25 -9.84
CA LYS A 97 -14.79 -33.46 -9.03
C LYS A 97 -16.27 -33.77 -8.82
N GLY A 98 -17.17 -32.99 -9.43
CA GLY A 98 -18.62 -33.15 -9.34
C GLY A 98 -19.30 -33.53 -10.66
N ALA A 99 -18.56 -34.10 -11.61
CA ALA A 99 -19.08 -34.71 -12.83
C ALA A 99 -18.93 -36.23 -12.75
#